data_AF-A0A1F7U7A9-F1
#
_entry.id   AF-A0A1F7U7A9-F1
#
_cell.length_a   1.000
_cell.length_b   1.000
_cell.length_c   1.000
_cell.angle_alpha   90.00
_cell.angle_beta   90.00
_cell.angle_gamma   90.00
#
_symmetry.space_group_name_H-M   'P 1'
#
loop_
_entity.id
_entity.type
_entity.pdbx_description
1 polymer ?
#
loop_
_entity_poly.entity_id
_entity_poly.type
_entity_poly.pdbx_seq_one_letter_code
_entity_poly.pdbx_strand_id
1 'polypeptide(L)'
;MIVMHRNIAKLVALIGLVLPLTALAQIELLEKAGEKAGFATEGEGSDITVIVGGVIKAALTVMGTLFLAQTVYGGYLWMTARGEEEQITKAKHTLRTSVIGLGIMLGAYAITTFVVSRLTEATLE
;
A
#
# COMPACT_ATOMS: atom_id res chain seq x y z
N MET A 1 -18.55 -32.15 7.87
CA MET A 1 -17.72 -31.03 8.40
C MET A 1 -16.30 -30.96 7.79
N ILE A 2 -15.72 -32.07 7.29
CA ILE A 2 -14.34 -32.12 6.74
C ILE A 2 -14.20 -31.51 5.32
N VAL A 3 -15.29 -31.42 4.54
CA VAL A 3 -15.28 -30.90 3.15
C VAL A 3 -15.16 -29.37 3.11
N MET A 4 -15.66 -28.66 4.13
CA MET A 4 -15.65 -27.17 4.20
C MET A 4 -14.23 -26.60 4.32
N HIS A 5 -13.38 -27.20 5.17
CA HIS A 5 -12.00 -26.77 5.37
C HIS A 5 -11.13 -26.94 4.11
N ARG A 6 -11.40 -27.98 3.30
CA ARG A 6 -10.69 -28.26 2.05
C ARG A 6 -11.04 -27.28 0.92
N ASN A 7 -12.24 -26.68 0.94
CA ASN A 7 -12.66 -25.68 -0.04
C ASN A 7 -12.20 -24.26 0.32
N ILE A 8 -12.17 -23.90 1.61
CA ILE A 8 -11.62 -22.60 2.07
C ILE A 8 -10.12 -22.52 1.77
N ALA A 9 -9.37 -23.59 2.01
CA ALA A 9 -7.94 -23.65 1.67
C ALA A 9 -7.68 -23.46 0.15
N LYS A 10 -8.57 -24.00 -0.70
CA LYS A 10 -8.50 -23.78 -2.16
C LYS A 10 -8.85 -22.35 -2.57
N LEU A 11 -9.80 -21.70 -1.91
CA LEU A 11 -10.14 -20.28 -2.13
C LEU A 11 -8.99 -19.35 -1.72
N VAL A 12 -8.34 -19.62 -0.59
CA VAL A 12 -7.15 -18.88 -0.15
C VAL A 12 -5.97 -19.10 -1.10
N ALA A 13 -5.76 -20.34 -1.59
CA ALA A 13 -4.74 -20.64 -2.59
C ALA A 13 -5.04 -20.01 -3.96
N LEU A 14 -6.32 -19.92 -4.35
CA LEU A 14 -6.75 -19.25 -5.59
C LEU A 14 -6.56 -17.74 -5.50
N ILE A 15 -6.86 -17.11 -4.36
CA ILE A 15 -6.52 -15.71 -4.09
C ILE A 15 -5.00 -15.54 -4.12
N GLY A 16 -4.24 -16.42 -3.47
CA GLY A 16 -2.77 -16.43 -3.49
C GLY A 16 -2.14 -16.54 -4.88
N LEU A 17 -2.80 -17.24 -5.81
CA LEU A 17 -2.40 -17.36 -7.22
C LEU A 17 -2.78 -16.12 -8.05
N VAL A 18 -3.82 -15.38 -7.66
CA VAL A 18 -4.26 -14.13 -8.31
C VAL A 18 -3.48 -12.91 -7.80
N LEU A 19 -2.99 -12.94 -6.56
CA LEU A 19 -2.13 -11.91 -5.95
C LEU A 19 -0.93 -11.48 -6.82
N PRO A 20 -0.14 -12.36 -7.47
CA PRO A 20 0.96 -11.92 -8.33
C PRO A 20 0.48 -11.11 -9.53
N LEU A 21 -0.70 -11.37 -10.08
CA LEU A 21 -1.23 -10.62 -11.23
C LEU A 21 -1.72 -9.22 -10.80
N THR A 22 -2.33 -9.10 -9.61
CA THR A 22 -2.76 -7.81 -9.06
C THR A 22 -1.62 -7.01 -8.43
N ALA A 23 -0.55 -7.67 -8.00
CA ALA A 23 0.66 -7.01 -7.53
C ALA A 23 1.32 -6.22 -8.66
N LEU A 24 1.33 -6.74 -9.90
CA LEU A 24 1.79 -5.99 -11.08
C LEU A 24 0.92 -4.75 -11.34
N ALA A 25 -0.40 -4.84 -11.16
CA ALA A 25 -1.30 -3.69 -11.29
C ALA A 25 -1.16 -2.65 -10.16
N GLN A 26 -0.84 -3.11 -8.94
CA GLN A 26 -0.54 -2.22 -7.81
C GLN A 26 0.82 -1.53 -7.96
N ILE A 27 1.81 -2.22 -8.53
CA ILE A 27 3.11 -1.64 -8.87
C ILE A 27 2.94 -0.48 -9.86
N GLU A 28 2.11 -0.64 -10.90
CA GLU A 28 1.81 0.44 -11.85
C GLU A 28 1.12 1.65 -11.18
N LEU A 29 0.20 1.42 -10.23
CA LEU A 29 -0.44 2.49 -9.46
C LEU A 29 0.54 3.23 -8.54
N LEU A 30 1.47 2.51 -7.90
CA LEU A 30 2.49 3.11 -7.04
C LEU A 30 3.60 3.79 -7.86
N GLU A 31 3.89 3.29 -9.06
CA GLU A 31 4.81 3.90 -10.01
C GLU A 31 4.26 5.22 -10.57
N LYS A 32 2.99 5.24 -11.00
CA LYS A 32 2.30 6.48 -11.39
C LYS A 32 2.19 7.48 -10.25
N ALA A 33 2.11 7.01 -9.00
CA ALA A 33 2.17 7.87 -7.82
C ALA A 33 3.59 8.44 -7.62
N GLY A 34 4.64 7.64 -7.80
CA GLY A 34 6.03 8.11 -7.75
C GLY A 34 6.36 9.13 -8.84
N GLU A 35 5.89 8.90 -10.06
CA GLU A 35 6.10 9.76 -11.23
C GLU A 35 5.38 11.11 -11.07
N LYS A 36 4.12 11.12 -10.63
CA LYS A 36 3.38 12.36 -10.32
C LYS A 36 3.95 13.16 -9.15
N ALA A 37 4.73 12.55 -8.27
CA ALA A 37 5.46 13.27 -7.22
C ALA A 37 6.83 13.81 -7.68
N GLY A 38 7.21 13.64 -8.96
CA GLY A 38 8.49 14.12 -9.47
C GLY A 38 9.68 13.20 -9.11
N PHE A 39 9.42 11.98 -8.63
CA PHE A 39 10.44 10.96 -8.36
C PHE A 39 10.74 10.12 -9.60
N ALA A 40 10.70 10.72 -10.79
CA ALA A 40 11.06 10.05 -12.03
C ALA A 40 12.56 9.73 -12.01
N THR A 41 12.90 8.45 -12.09
CA THR A 41 14.28 7.95 -12.21
C THR A 41 14.89 8.19 -13.60
N GLU A 42 14.16 8.87 -14.49
CA GLU A 42 14.57 9.18 -15.86
C GLU A 42 14.54 10.69 -16.07
N GLY A 43 15.64 11.37 -15.70
CA GLY A 43 15.83 12.79 -15.99
C GLY A 43 17.10 13.33 -15.36
N GLU A 44 17.89 14.07 -16.15
CA GLU A 44 19.16 14.73 -15.80
C GLU A 44 19.01 15.88 -14.78
N GLY A 45 18.26 15.66 -13.69
CA GLY A 45 18.07 16.62 -12.61
C GLY A 45 18.80 16.17 -11.35
N SER A 46 19.89 16.86 -10.99
CA SER A 46 20.67 16.80 -9.73
C SER A 46 20.64 15.44 -9.02
N ASP A 47 21.73 14.66 -9.09
CA ASP A 47 21.89 13.30 -8.54
C ASP A 47 21.19 13.03 -7.20
N ILE A 48 21.10 14.02 -6.31
CA ILE A 48 20.36 13.97 -5.04
C ILE A 48 18.87 13.66 -5.22
N THR A 49 18.16 14.29 -6.15
CA THR A 49 16.71 14.08 -6.35
C THR A 49 16.43 12.67 -6.87
N VAL A 50 17.29 12.14 -7.74
CA VAL A 50 17.19 10.77 -8.27
C VAL A 50 17.48 9.73 -7.17
N ILE A 51 18.52 9.94 -6.36
CA ILE A 51 18.86 9.05 -5.24
C ILE A 51 17.75 9.06 -4.18
N VAL A 52 17.27 10.25 -3.80
CA VAL A 52 16.20 10.40 -2.80
C VAL A 52 14.88 9.82 -3.33
N GLY A 53 14.54 10.08 -4.60
CA GLY A 53 13.36 9.51 -5.25
C GLY A 53 13.40 7.99 -5.33
N GLY A 54 14.56 7.40 -5.64
CA GLY A 54 14.75 5.95 -5.62
C GLY A 54 14.55 5.33 -4.23
N VAL A 55 15.08 5.97 -3.18
CA VAL A 55 14.91 5.51 -1.79
C VAL A 55 13.45 5.62 -1.34
N ILE A 56 12.76 6.72 -1.68
CA ILE A 56 11.35 6.92 -1.37
C ILE A 56 10.48 5.91 -2.13
N LYS A 57 10.73 5.66 -3.42
CA LYS A 57 10.02 4.64 -4.21
C LYS A 57 10.19 3.26 -3.60
N ALA A 58 11.41 2.89 -3.20
CA ALA A 58 11.68 1.62 -2.52
C ALA A 58 11.00 1.52 -1.15
N ALA A 59 10.98 2.59 -0.37
CA ALA A 59 10.29 2.62 0.91
C ALA A 59 8.76 2.52 0.75
N LEU A 60 8.19 3.22 -0.23
CA LEU A 60 6.76 3.19 -0.53
C LEU A 60 6.28 1.82 -1.02
N THR A 61 7.06 1.13 -1.85
CA THR A 61 6.70 -0.22 -2.33
C THR A 61 6.67 -1.23 -1.18
N VAL A 62 7.72 -1.24 -0.34
CA VAL A 62 7.79 -2.13 0.83
C VAL A 62 6.65 -1.82 1.82
N MET A 63 6.42 -0.55 2.12
CA MET A 63 5.34 -0.13 3.02
C MET A 63 3.95 -0.49 2.46
N GLY A 64 3.69 -0.22 1.18
CA GLY A 64 2.43 -0.55 0.52
C GLY A 64 2.12 -2.05 0.57
N THR A 65 3.11 -2.90 0.28
CA THR A 65 2.97 -4.35 0.40
C THR A 65 2.70 -4.79 1.84
N LEU A 66 3.38 -4.19 2.83
CA LEU A 66 3.14 -4.50 4.25
C LEU A 66 1.72 -4.13 4.71
N PHE A 67 1.21 -2.96 4.31
CA PHE A 67 -0.16 -2.55 4.63
C PHE A 67 -1.21 -3.44 3.98
N LEU A 68 -0.96 -3.88 2.74
CA LEU A 68 -1.81 -4.86 2.07
C LEU A 68 -1.82 -6.20 2.84
N ALA A 69 -0.63 -6.70 3.21
CA ALA A 69 -0.50 -7.94 3.96
C ALA A 69 -1.18 -7.88 5.34
N GLN A 70 -1.04 -6.75 6.06
CA GLN A 70 -1.73 -6.51 7.33
C GLN A 70 -3.25 -6.46 7.17
N THR A 71 -3.75 -5.86 6.09
CA THR A 71 -5.18 -5.81 5.79
C THR A 71 -5.74 -7.21 5.52
N VAL A 72 -5.04 -8.03 4.76
CA VAL A 72 -5.42 -9.43 4.51
C VAL A 72 -5.37 -10.25 5.79
N TYR A 73 -4.33 -10.10 6.61
CA TYR A 73 -4.18 -10.81 7.89
C TYR A 73 -5.28 -10.42 8.89
N GLY A 74 -5.56 -9.12 9.03
CA GLY A 74 -6.65 -8.62 9.88
C GLY A 74 -8.02 -9.09 9.40
N GLY A 75 -8.24 -9.12 8.08
CA GLY A 75 -9.46 -9.65 7.47
C GLY A 75 -9.63 -11.14 7.73
N TYR A 76 -8.58 -11.94 7.57
CA TYR A 76 -8.59 -13.36 7.89
C TYR A 76 -8.90 -13.60 9.38
N LEU A 77 -8.21 -12.89 10.26
CA LEU A 77 -8.42 -12.98 11.71
C LEU A 77 -9.87 -12.65 12.08
N TRP A 78 -10.45 -11.61 11.47
CA TRP A 78 -11.85 -11.21 11.68
C TRP A 78 -12.83 -12.30 11.21
N MET A 79 -12.59 -12.90 10.04
CA MET A 79 -13.44 -13.98 9.51
C MET A 79 -13.32 -15.27 10.32
N THR A 80 -12.15 -15.56 10.91
CA THR A 80 -11.92 -16.77 11.70
C THR A 80 -12.30 -16.64 13.18
N ALA A 81 -12.68 -15.44 13.64
CA ALA A 81 -12.89 -15.17 15.06
C ALA A 81 -14.04 -15.97 15.70
N ARG A 82 -14.93 -16.62 14.93
CA ARG A 82 -15.98 -17.55 15.41
C ARG A 82 -16.86 -17.03 16.58
N GLY A 83 -16.90 -15.72 16.81
CA GLY A 83 -17.65 -15.09 17.91
C GLY A 83 -16.85 -14.81 19.18
N GLU A 84 -15.54 -15.07 19.18
CA GLU A 84 -14.64 -14.74 20.29
C GLU A 84 -14.27 -13.24 20.23
N GLU A 85 -14.65 -12.48 21.26
CA GLU A 85 -14.54 -11.01 21.28
C GLU A 85 -13.09 -10.51 21.24
N GLU A 86 -12.13 -11.24 21.82
CA GLU A 86 -10.71 -10.86 21.82
C GLU A 86 -10.14 -10.87 20.40
N GLN A 87 -10.43 -11.91 19.62
CA GLN A 87 -10.03 -12.05 18.21
C GLN A 87 -10.70 -10.98 17.33
N ILE A 88 -11.99 -10.69 17.56
CA ILE A 88 -12.71 -9.65 16.83
C ILE A 88 -12.10 -8.27 17.13
N THR A 89 -11.76 -8.00 18.38
CA THR A 89 -11.16 -6.73 18.82
C THR A 89 -9.76 -6.57 18.23
N LYS A 90 -8.95 -7.63 18.27
CA LYS A 90 -7.61 -7.66 17.70
C LYS A 90 -7.63 -7.45 16.18
N ALA A 91 -8.54 -8.10 15.48
CA ALA A 91 -8.71 -7.94 14.04
C ALA A 91 -9.14 -6.51 13.67
N LYS A 92 -10.12 -5.94 14.39
CA LYS A 92 -10.53 -4.54 14.21
C LYS A 92 -9.40 -3.56 14.49
N HIS A 93 -8.59 -3.82 15.51
CA HIS A 93 -7.42 -2.99 15.80
C HIS A 93 -6.43 -3.01 14.64
N THR A 94 -6.02 -4.20 14.17
CA THR A 94 -5.11 -4.35 13.02
C THR A 94 -5.63 -3.66 11.75
N LEU A 95 -6.92 -3.80 11.45
CA LEU A 95 -7.53 -3.14 10.30
C LEU A 95 -7.54 -1.61 10.44
N ARG A 96 -7.87 -1.08 11.62
CA ARG A 96 -7.83 0.38 11.89
C ARG A 96 -6.41 0.93 11.73
N THR A 97 -5.41 0.28 12.30
CA THR A 97 -4.01 0.73 12.20
C THR A 97 -3.53 0.71 10.75
N SER A 98 -3.94 -0.30 9.97
CA SER A 98 -3.60 -0.42 8.54
C SER A 98 -4.21 0.71 7.70
N VAL A 99 -5.49 1.02 7.91
CA VAL A 99 -6.20 2.09 7.19
C VAL A 99 -5.64 3.46 7.54
N ILE A 100 -5.33 3.72 8.82
CA ILE A 100 -4.73 4.98 9.26
C ILE A 100 -3.35 5.17 8.63
N GLY A 101 -2.53 4.12 8.58
CA GLY A 101 -1.22 4.18 7.94
C GLY A 101 -1.29 4.48 6.43
N LEU A 102 -2.23 3.86 5.72
CA LEU A 102 -2.51 4.18 4.31
C LEU A 102 -3.00 5.62 4.14
N GLY A 103 -3.89 6.08 5.02
CA GLY A 103 -4.39 7.46 5.01
C GLY A 103 -3.28 8.50 5.20
N ILE A 104 -2.35 8.25 6.12
CA ILE A 104 -1.17 9.11 6.34
C ILE A 104 -0.27 9.12 5.10
N MET A 105 -0.02 7.97 4.48
CA MET A 105 0.82 7.86 3.29
C MET A 105 0.24 8.66 2.10
N LEU A 106 -1.06 8.49 1.83
CA LEU A 106 -1.77 9.24 0.80
C LEU A 106 -1.87 10.74 1.14
N GLY A 107 -2.10 11.06 2.40
CA GLY A 107 -2.16 12.44 2.89
C GLY A 107 -0.83 13.17 2.76
N ALA A 108 0.28 12.53 3.11
CA ALA A 108 1.63 13.06 2.94
C ALA A 108 1.91 13.38 1.46
N TYR A 109 1.56 12.45 0.56
CA TYR A 109 1.69 12.66 -0.88
C TYR A 109 0.85 13.85 -1.39
N ALA A 110 -0.40 13.95 -0.95
CA ALA A 110 -1.29 15.06 -1.31
C ALA A 110 -0.73 16.41 -0.84
N ILE A 111 -0.13 16.46 0.35
CA ILE A 111 0.49 17.68 0.88
C ILE A 111 1.76 18.03 0.09
N THR A 112 2.66 17.06 -0.14
CA THR A 112 3.91 17.30 -0.88
C THR A 112 3.64 17.82 -2.29
N THR A 113 2.72 17.17 -3.03
CA THR A 113 2.35 17.61 -4.38
C THR A 113 1.69 18.99 -4.37
N PHE A 114 0.84 19.27 -3.38
CA PHE A 114 0.26 20.60 -3.22
C PHE A 114 1.34 21.68 -3.04
N VAL A 115 2.31 21.46 -2.16
CA VAL A 115 3.39 22.42 -1.90
C VAL A 115 4.29 22.60 -3.12
N VAL A 116 4.73 21.50 -3.75
CA VAL A 116 5.61 21.54 -4.93
C VAL A 116 4.93 22.24 -6.11
N SER A 117 3.65 21.95 -6.38
CA SER A 117 2.90 22.63 -7.43
C SER A 117 2.82 24.14 -7.21
N ARG A 118 2.58 24.58 -5.97
CA ARG A 118 2.52 26.02 -5.64
C ARG A 118 3.88 26.72 -5.78
N LEU A 119 4.96 26.05 -5.40
CA LEU A 119 6.31 26.60 -5.54
C LEU A 119 6.74 26.68 -7.01
N THR A 120 6.36 25.70 -7.83
CA THR A 120 6.67 25.68 -9.27
C THR A 120 5.89 26.75 -10.02
N GLU A 121 4.60 26.94 -9.69
CA GLU A 121 3.79 28.05 -10.24
C GLU A 121 4.40 29.42 -9.93
N ALA A 122 4.87 29.63 -8.70
CA ALA A 122 5.44 30.89 -8.25
C ALA A 122 6.85 31.20 -8.79
N THR A 123 7.54 30.23 -9.38
CA THR A 123 8.87 30.40 -10.00
C THR A 123 8.83 30.46 -11.52
N LEU A 124 7.68 30.20 -12.13
CA LEU A 124 7.46 30.30 -13.59
C LEU A 124 6.84 31.64 -14.04
N GLU A 125 6.59 32.58 -13.11
CA GLU A 125 6.47 34.03 -13.39
C GLU A 125 7.80 34.75 -13.08
#